data_AF-A0A950P196-F1
#
_entry.id   AF-A0A950P196-F1
#
_cell.length_a   1.000
_cell.length_b   1.000
_cell.length_c   1.000
_cell.angle_alpha   90.00
_cell.angle_beta   90.00
_cell.angle_gamma   90.00
#
_symmetry.space_group_name_H-M   'P 1'
#
loop_
_entity.id
_entity.type
_entity.pdbx_description
1 polymer ?
#
loop_
_entity_poly.entity_id
_entity_poly.type
_entity_poly.pdbx_seq_one_letter_code
_entity_poly.pdbx_strand_id
1 'polypeptide(L)'
;CTVPWLFGPVEIGGREYVDGGVWSPTNLDAAPAGRDTQVLCLNPTASVTGSSSVLTLVRTVARSAVSVEALVLRRRGAAVQLVAPSVESAAVMGTNFMDREPSGRVLVAGYRQGLRLARAKAAAS
;
A
#
# COMPACT_ATOMS: atom_id res chain seq x y z
N CYS A 1 0.36 4.28 15.06
CA CYS A 1 0.39 5.24 13.92
C CYS A 1 -0.16 6.57 14.41
N THR A 2 0.20 7.66 13.75
CA THR A 2 -0.23 9.03 14.10
C THR A 2 -0.94 9.68 12.92
N VAL A 3 -1.89 8.95 12.34
CA VAL A 3 -2.63 9.39 11.15
C VAL A 3 -3.40 10.64 11.52
N PRO A 4 -3.16 11.79 10.83
CA PRO A 4 -3.88 13.02 11.13
C PRO A 4 -5.38 12.80 11.15
N TRP A 5 -6.07 13.51 12.05
CA TRP A 5 -7.52 13.41 12.31
C TRP A 5 -8.02 12.14 12.99
N LEU A 6 -7.21 11.07 13.05
CA LEU A 6 -7.56 9.84 13.77
C LEU A 6 -6.77 9.71 15.08
N PHE A 7 -5.51 10.13 15.08
CA PHE A 7 -4.60 10.01 16.21
C PHE A 7 -3.81 11.32 16.38
N GLY A 8 -3.49 11.65 17.63
CA GLY A 8 -2.61 12.79 17.92
C GLY A 8 -1.17 12.54 17.42
N PRO A 9 -0.41 13.60 17.14
CA PRO A 9 1.02 13.49 16.87
C PRO A 9 1.78 12.94 18.09
N VAL A 10 3.00 12.45 17.87
CA VAL A 10 3.89 11.95 18.93
C VAL A 10 5.22 12.68 18.92
N GLU A 11 5.79 12.91 20.09
CA GLU A 11 7.12 13.52 20.23
C GLU A 11 8.21 12.44 20.34
N ILE A 12 9.25 12.56 19.51
CA ILE A 12 10.44 11.70 19.55
C ILE A 12 11.67 12.60 19.46
N GLY A 13 12.54 12.57 20.47
CA GLY A 13 13.78 13.36 20.46
C GLY A 13 13.57 14.88 20.30
N GLY A 14 12.53 15.44 20.93
CA GLY A 14 12.22 16.88 20.88
C GLY A 14 11.57 17.36 19.58
N ARG A 15 11.10 16.44 18.73
CA ARG A 15 10.42 16.76 17.46
C ARG A 15 9.07 16.06 17.40
N GLU A 16 8.09 16.75 16.82
CA GLU A 16 6.74 16.25 16.64
C GLU A 16 6.61 15.47 15.31
N TYR A 17 5.98 14.29 15.36
CA TYR A 17 5.82 13.39 14.23
C TYR A 17 4.36 12.99 14.01
N VAL A 18 3.95 13.05 12.74
CA VAL A 18 2.70 12.50 12.22
C VAL A 18 2.98 11.30 11.32
N ASP A 19 1.94 10.61 10.90
CA ASP A 19 2.06 9.43 10.05
C ASP A 19 2.73 9.76 8.70
N GLY A 20 3.66 8.88 8.29
CA GLY A 20 4.41 9.03 7.04
C GLY A 20 3.54 8.96 5.77
N GLY A 21 2.32 8.42 5.88
CA GLY A 21 1.30 8.41 4.83
C GLY A 21 0.95 9.79 4.29
N VAL A 22 1.18 10.85 5.07
CA VAL A 22 1.03 12.25 4.65
C VAL A 22 2.06 12.63 3.59
N TRP A 23 3.28 12.12 3.71
CA TRP A 23 4.37 12.37 2.77
C TRP A 23 4.32 11.42 1.57
N SER A 24 4.14 10.13 1.83
CA SER A 24 4.10 9.10 0.80
C SER A 24 3.15 7.97 1.22
N PRO A 25 2.27 7.49 0.32
CA PRO A 25 1.38 6.39 0.63
C PRO A 25 2.09 5.04 0.77
N THR A 26 3.33 4.90 0.28
CA THR A 26 4.08 3.63 0.29
C THR A 26 5.52 3.72 0.80
N ASN A 27 6.07 4.93 0.93
CA ASN A 27 7.46 5.22 1.29
C ASN A 27 8.46 4.39 0.48
N LEU A 28 8.11 4.07 -0.77
CA LEU A 28 8.80 3.04 -1.52
C LEU A 28 10.19 3.53 -1.95
N ASP A 29 10.34 4.85 -2.16
CA ASP A 29 11.59 5.55 -2.45
C ASP A 29 12.66 5.43 -1.35
N ALA A 30 12.23 5.24 -0.10
CA ALA A 30 13.10 5.05 1.07
C ALA A 30 13.66 3.62 1.19
N ALA A 31 13.13 2.66 0.41
CA ALA A 31 13.65 1.29 0.45
C ALA A 31 15.11 1.24 -0.05
N PRO A 32 16.02 0.52 0.65
CA PRO A 32 17.41 0.34 0.22
C PRO A 32 17.47 -0.64 -0.95
N ALA A 33 17.11 -0.17 -2.15
CA ALA A 33 16.99 -0.98 -3.35
C ALA A 33 17.93 -0.51 -4.46
N GLY A 34 18.60 -1.48 -5.10
CA GLY A 34 19.52 -1.27 -6.22
C GLY A 34 19.45 -2.43 -7.22
N ARG A 35 20.52 -2.64 -7.98
CA ARG A 35 20.65 -3.82 -8.86
C ARG A 35 20.49 -5.11 -8.04
N ASP A 36 19.94 -6.12 -8.69
CA ASP A 36 19.71 -7.47 -8.13
C ASP A 36 18.79 -7.50 -6.90
N THR A 37 18.05 -6.41 -6.63
CA THR A 37 17.07 -6.34 -5.54
C THR A 37 15.66 -6.56 -6.09
N GLN A 38 14.89 -7.45 -5.45
CA GLN A 38 13.46 -7.61 -5.69
C GLN A 38 12.67 -6.86 -4.61
N VAL A 39 11.75 -6.01 -5.02
CA VAL A 39 10.96 -5.18 -4.11
C VAL A 39 9.48 -5.47 -4.32
N LEU A 40 8.82 -5.97 -3.26
CA LEU A 40 7.39 -6.20 -3.24
C LEU A 40 6.71 -5.05 -2.49
N CYS A 41 6.00 -4.19 -3.21
CA CYS A 41 5.22 -3.11 -2.60
C CYS A 41 3.77 -3.56 -2.42
N LEU A 42 3.27 -3.55 -1.18
CA LEU A 42 1.86 -3.77 -0.88
C LEU A 42 1.16 -2.42 -0.77
N ASN A 43 0.20 -2.17 -1.65
CA ASN A 43 -0.58 -0.92 -1.66
C ASN A 43 -2.05 -1.21 -1.33
N PRO A 44 -2.40 -1.35 -0.04
CA PRO A 44 -3.78 -1.61 0.37
C PRO A 44 -4.71 -0.43 0.07
N THR A 45 -4.22 0.81 0.05
CA THR A 45 -5.05 2.00 -0.19
C THR A 45 -5.49 2.13 -1.65
N ALA A 46 -4.85 1.40 -2.59
CA ALA A 46 -5.33 1.27 -3.96
C ALA A 46 -6.72 0.62 -4.07
N SER A 47 -7.23 -0.02 -3.02
CA SER A 47 -8.57 -0.62 -2.96
C SER A 47 -9.66 0.31 -2.43
N VAL A 48 -9.33 1.52 -1.96
CA VAL A 48 -10.35 2.49 -1.55
C VAL A 48 -11.24 2.79 -2.75
N THR A 49 -12.47 2.30 -2.71
CA THR A 49 -13.52 2.60 -3.68
C THR A 49 -14.60 3.33 -2.89
N GLY A 50 -14.83 4.60 -3.20
CA GLY A 50 -15.80 5.43 -2.52
C GLY A 50 -16.51 6.33 -3.53
N SER A 51 -17.80 6.60 -3.31
CA SER A 51 -18.64 7.43 -4.18
C SER A 51 -18.40 8.93 -4.01
N SER A 52 -17.58 9.35 -3.04
CA SER A 52 -17.19 10.74 -2.85
C SER A 52 -16.03 11.11 -3.80
N SER A 53 -16.16 12.27 -4.45
CA SER A 53 -15.13 12.85 -5.33
C SER A 53 -13.77 12.99 -4.65
N VAL A 54 -13.77 13.27 -3.35
CA VAL A 54 -12.55 13.41 -2.53
C VAL A 54 -11.82 12.06 -2.39
N LEU A 55 -12.54 10.97 -2.10
CA LEU A 55 -11.95 9.63 -1.97
C LEU A 55 -11.41 9.12 -3.32
N THR A 56 -12.07 9.47 -4.41
CA THR A 56 -11.61 9.14 -5.77
C THR A 56 -10.32 9.90 -6.12
N LEU A 57 -10.21 11.17 -5.72
CA LEU A 57 -8.99 11.96 -5.89
C LEU A 57 -7.84 11.38 -5.06
N VAL A 58 -8.08 11.08 -3.78
CA VAL A 58 -7.08 10.45 -2.89
C VAL A 58 -6.57 9.14 -3.48
N ARG A 59 -7.47 8.29 -4.00
CA ARG A 59 -7.10 7.04 -4.69
C ARG A 59 -6.21 7.31 -5.91
N THR A 60 -6.58 8.28 -6.74
CA THR A 60 -5.87 8.60 -7.98
C THR A 60 -4.47 9.13 -7.68
N VAL A 61 -4.36 10.06 -6.72
CA VAL A 61 -3.09 10.59 -6.24
C VAL A 61 -2.23 9.48 -5.64
N ALA A 62 -2.81 8.60 -4.79
CA ALA A 62 -2.09 7.48 -4.21
C ALA A 62 -1.53 6.55 -5.30
N ARG A 63 -2.33 6.18 -6.31
CA ARG A 63 -1.85 5.33 -7.41
C ARG A 63 -0.76 5.99 -8.25
N SER A 64 -0.88 7.29 -8.52
CA SER A 64 0.14 8.05 -9.24
C SER A 64 1.43 8.14 -8.44
N ALA A 65 1.36 8.45 -7.14
CA ALA A 65 2.51 8.51 -6.24
C ALA A 65 3.27 7.18 -6.18
N VAL A 66 2.56 6.05 -5.97
CA VAL A 66 3.19 4.72 -5.96
C VAL A 66 3.85 4.39 -7.29
N SER A 67 3.27 4.82 -8.42
CA SER A 67 3.87 4.61 -9.74
C SER A 67 5.17 5.39 -9.91
N VAL A 68 5.21 6.63 -9.41
CA VAL A 68 6.42 7.48 -9.41
C VAL A 68 7.49 6.87 -8.50
N GLU A 69 7.15 6.45 -7.29
CA GLU A 69 8.10 5.85 -6.37
C GLU A 69 8.66 4.51 -6.89
N ALA A 70 7.81 3.69 -7.51
CA ALA A 70 8.26 2.45 -8.15
C ALA A 70 9.24 2.73 -9.31
N LEU A 71 9.04 3.82 -10.06
CA LEU A 71 9.95 4.22 -11.12
C LEU A 71 11.33 4.62 -10.59
N VAL A 72 11.39 5.31 -9.43
CA VAL A 72 12.66 5.67 -8.77
C VAL A 72 13.47 4.40 -8.47
N LEU A 73 12.83 3.37 -7.91
CA LEU A 73 13.52 2.12 -7.57
C LEU A 73 13.93 1.34 -8.82
N ARG A 74 13.07 1.31 -9.85
CA ARG A 74 13.40 0.70 -11.14
C ARG A 74 14.61 1.37 -11.79
N ARG A 75 14.73 2.69 -11.70
CA ARG A 75 15.91 3.44 -12.18
C ARG A 75 17.19 3.09 -11.41
N ARG A 76 17.09 2.71 -10.14
CA ARG A 76 18.23 2.17 -9.35
C ARG A 76 18.60 0.73 -9.72
N GLY A 77 17.86 0.09 -10.63
CA GLY A 77 18.09 -1.28 -11.09
C GLY A 77 17.28 -2.34 -10.34
N ALA A 78 16.35 -1.94 -9.46
CA ALA A 78 15.54 -2.88 -8.72
C ALA A 78 14.36 -3.40 -9.55
N ALA A 79 14.02 -4.68 -9.36
CA ALA A 79 12.80 -5.27 -9.88
C ALA A 79 11.65 -5.02 -8.90
N VAL A 80 10.71 -4.15 -9.26
CA VAL A 80 9.60 -3.75 -8.39
C VAL A 80 8.30 -4.42 -8.81
N GLN A 81 7.69 -5.18 -7.91
CA GLN A 81 6.35 -5.76 -8.05
C GLN A 81 5.39 -5.02 -7.13
N LEU A 82 4.36 -4.38 -7.71
CA LEU A 82 3.28 -3.76 -6.96
C LEU A 82 2.12 -4.74 -6.79
N VAL A 83 1.61 -4.87 -5.57
CA VAL A 83 0.42 -5.67 -5.25
C VAL A 83 -0.61 -4.78 -4.59
N ALA A 84 -1.72 -4.55 -5.29
CA ALA A 84 -2.94 -3.97 -4.74
C ALA A 84 -3.92 -5.09 -4.37
N PRO A 85 -4.88 -4.86 -3.45
CA PRO A 85 -5.94 -5.81 -3.18
C PRO A 85 -6.71 -6.14 -4.47
N SER A 86 -6.94 -7.43 -4.70
CA SER A 86 -7.81 -7.91 -5.77
C SER A 86 -9.25 -7.47 -5.52
N VAL A 87 -10.13 -7.57 -6.52
CA VAL A 87 -11.56 -7.22 -6.37
C VAL A 87 -12.19 -7.96 -5.19
N GLU A 88 -11.90 -9.26 -5.05
CA GLU A 88 -12.37 -10.08 -3.92
C GLU A 88 -11.85 -9.56 -2.58
N SER A 89 -10.54 -9.30 -2.48
CA SER A 89 -9.92 -8.80 -1.26
C SER A 89 -10.44 -7.41 -0.89
N ALA A 90 -10.60 -6.52 -1.88
CA ALA A 90 -11.12 -5.17 -1.71
C ALA A 90 -12.57 -5.18 -1.20
N ALA A 91 -13.41 -6.07 -1.72
CA ALA A 91 -14.79 -6.20 -1.28
C ALA A 91 -14.89 -6.62 0.21
N VAL A 92 -14.00 -7.51 0.66
CA VAL A 92 -13.94 -7.94 2.06
C VAL A 92 -13.32 -6.86 2.97
N MET A 93 -12.34 -6.11 2.47
CA MET A 93 -11.73 -4.99 3.20
C MET A 93 -12.70 -3.84 3.44
N GLY A 94 -13.64 -3.63 2.51
CA GLY A 94 -14.57 -2.51 2.59
C GLY A 94 -13.86 -1.16 2.44
N THR A 95 -14.52 -0.11 2.92
CA THR A 95 -14.07 1.28 2.77
C THR A 95 -13.56 1.91 4.07
N ASN A 96 -13.86 1.31 5.21
CA ASN A 96 -13.39 1.76 6.52
C ASN A 96 -12.20 0.92 6.98
N PHE A 97 -10.98 1.41 6.73
CA PHE A 97 -9.76 0.71 7.15
C PHE A 97 -9.52 0.68 8.67
N MET A 98 -10.33 1.43 9.43
CA MET A 98 -10.28 1.40 10.90
C MET A 98 -11.27 0.37 11.49
N ASP A 99 -12.11 -0.24 10.66
CA ASP A 99 -12.99 -1.32 11.11
C ASP A 99 -12.19 -2.59 11.38
N ARG A 100 -12.32 -3.14 12.60
CA ARG A 100 -11.61 -4.35 13.03
C ARG A 100 -12.42 -5.61 12.78
N GLU A 101 -13.74 -5.50 12.62
CA GLU A 101 -14.64 -6.64 12.46
C GLU A 101 -14.23 -7.54 11.27
N PRO A 102 -13.94 -7.03 10.06
CA PRO A 102 -13.66 -7.90 8.92
C PRO A 102 -12.22 -8.47 8.93
N SER A 103 -11.37 -8.12 9.91
CA SER A 103 -9.92 -8.43 9.90
C SER A 103 -9.58 -9.90 9.62
N GLY A 104 -10.29 -10.84 10.25
CA GLY A 104 -10.10 -12.28 9.99
C GLY A 104 -10.44 -12.67 8.55
N ARG A 105 -11.53 -12.13 8.00
CA ARG A 105 -11.95 -12.38 6.61
C ARG A 105 -10.97 -11.74 5.62
N VAL A 106 -10.49 -10.54 5.91
CA VAL A 106 -9.48 -9.81 5.11
C VAL A 106 -8.17 -10.60 5.06
N LEU A 107 -7.70 -11.12 6.20
CA LEU A 107 -6.49 -11.95 6.25
C LEU A 107 -6.61 -13.19 5.35
N VAL A 108 -7.73 -13.91 5.42
CA VAL A 108 -7.98 -15.09 4.58
C VAL A 108 -8.01 -14.71 3.09
N ALA A 109 -8.70 -13.61 2.73
CA ALA A 109 -8.76 -13.15 1.35
C ALA A 109 -7.38 -12.73 0.82
N GLY A 110 -6.61 -11.99 1.61
CA GLY A 110 -5.25 -11.58 1.28
C GLY A 110 -4.31 -12.78 1.11
N TYR A 111 -4.41 -13.78 1.98
CA TYR A 111 -3.62 -15.01 1.88
C TYR A 111 -3.92 -15.77 0.57
N ARG A 112 -5.21 -15.95 0.24
CA ARG A 112 -5.63 -16.58 -1.03
C ARG A 112 -5.13 -15.81 -2.25
N GLN A 113 -5.19 -14.48 -2.22
CA GLN A 113 -4.63 -13.65 -3.28
C GLN A 113 -3.11 -13.86 -3.42
N GLY A 114 -2.38 -13.91 -2.31
CA GLY A 114 -0.94 -14.17 -2.30
C GLY A 114 -0.58 -15.51 -2.96
N LEU A 115 -1.31 -16.58 -2.63
CA LEU A 115 -1.11 -17.89 -3.25
C LEU A 115 -1.36 -17.87 -4.77
N ARG A 116 -2.38 -17.15 -5.24
CA ARG A 116 -2.65 -16.98 -6.68
C ARG A 116 -1.50 -16.27 -7.38
N LEU A 117 -0.99 -15.19 -6.80
CA LEU A 117 0.15 -14.44 -7.35
C LEU A 117 1.43 -15.28 -7.40
N ALA A 118 1.71 -16.06 -6.35
CA ALA A 118 2.88 -16.93 -6.30
C ALA A 118 2.83 -18.00 -7.39
N ARG A 119 1.68 -18.65 -7.59
CA ARG A 119 1.48 -19.64 -8.66
C ARG A 119 1.64 -19.03 -10.05
N ALA A 120 1.07 -17.85 -10.28
CA ALA A 120 1.21 -17.14 -11.56
C ALA A 120 2.67 -16.80 -11.86
N LYS A 121 3.44 -16.38 -10.85
CA LYS A 121 4.87 -16.09 -11.00
C LYS A 121 5.70 -17.34 -11.29
N ALA A 122 5.37 -18.47 -10.65
CA ALA A 122 6.03 -19.75 -10.90
C ALA A 122 5.76 -20.28 -12.32
N ALA A 123 4.57 -20.04 -12.88
CA ALA A 123 4.24 -20.45 -14.25
C ALA A 123 4.86 -19.55 -15.33
N ALA A 124 5.36 -18.35 -14.96
CA ALA A 124 5.95 -17.38 -15.87
C ALA A 124 7.49 -17.36 -15.83
N SER A 125 8.10 -18.18 -14.95
CA SER A 125 9.56 -18.37 -14.83
C SER A 125 9.97 -19.65 -15.54
#